data_AF-A0A2S4KJF3-F1
#
_entry.id   AF-A0A2S4KJF3-F1
#
_cell.length_a   1.000
_cell.length_b   1.000
_cell.length_c   1.000
_cell.angle_alpha   90.00
_cell.angle_beta   90.00
_cell.angle_gamma   90.00
#
_symmetry.space_group_name_H-M   'P 1'
#
loop_
_entity.id
_entity.type
_entity.pdbx_description
1 polymer ?
#
loop_
_entity_poly.entity_id
_entity_poly.type
_entity_poly.pdbx_seq_one_letter_code
_entity_poly.pdbx_strand_id
1 'polypeptide(L)'
;MNATDPRFPQNPPIDPDLAEQARPGHGVPSQDPEPQAQQPLPPEDQERESKSVLMGGGAMAGAAAGAAVGAATAGPVGVFVGTLAGSVAGALGGAAAGRLVDTDPTAPETDTKAGTDGER
;
A
#
# COMPACT_ATOMS: atom_id res chain seq x y z
N MET A 1 -6.11 -21.69 23.68
CA MET A 1 -6.77 -22.79 22.94
C MET A 1 -7.48 -22.12 21.79
N ASN A 2 -6.89 -22.11 20.58
CA ASN A 2 -7.53 -21.46 19.43
C ASN A 2 -7.80 -22.51 18.34
N ALA A 3 -8.97 -22.37 17.73
CA ALA A 3 -9.67 -23.43 16.99
C ALA A 3 -9.13 -23.61 15.57
N THR A 4 -8.94 -24.87 15.22
CA THR A 4 -8.44 -25.41 13.96
C THR A 4 -9.39 -25.11 12.79
N ASP A 5 -8.95 -24.40 11.75
CA ASP A 5 -9.65 -24.35 10.45
C ASP A 5 -9.38 -25.68 9.71
N PRO A 6 -10.41 -26.50 9.44
CA PRO A 6 -10.24 -27.83 8.83
C PRO A 6 -9.86 -27.80 7.34
N ARG A 7 -9.81 -26.62 6.68
CA ARG A 7 -9.46 -26.52 5.25
C ARG A 7 -7.95 -26.57 4.98
N PHE A 8 -7.13 -26.40 6.01
CA PHE A 8 -5.68 -26.48 5.90
C PHE A 8 -5.20 -27.64 6.79
N PRO A 9 -4.96 -28.84 6.21
CA PRO A 9 -4.34 -29.91 6.98
C PRO A 9 -3.00 -29.39 7.51
N GLN A 10 -2.87 -29.36 8.84
CA GLN A 10 -1.63 -29.06 9.57
C GLN A 10 -0.65 -30.24 9.43
N ASN A 11 -0.45 -30.73 8.21
CA ASN A 11 0.63 -31.65 7.96
C ASN A 11 1.92 -30.89 8.19
N PRO A 12 2.87 -31.45 8.96
CA PRO A 12 4.18 -30.84 9.09
C PRO A 12 4.73 -30.60 7.69
N PRO A 13 5.35 -29.43 7.42
CA PRO A 13 5.94 -29.16 6.13
C PRO A 13 6.86 -30.32 5.74
N ILE A 14 6.69 -30.83 4.52
CA ILE A 14 7.54 -31.93 3.99
C ILE A 14 9.01 -31.49 3.96
N ASP A 15 9.20 -30.19 3.76
CA ASP A 15 10.49 -29.52 3.78
C ASP A 15 10.74 -28.91 5.17
N PRO A 16 11.77 -29.35 5.91
CA PRO A 16 12.08 -28.81 7.24
C PRO A 16 12.33 -27.29 7.21
N ASP A 17 12.85 -26.75 6.10
CA ASP A 17 13.16 -25.32 5.98
C ASP A 17 11.88 -24.46 6.03
N LEU A 18 10.74 -25.00 5.58
CA LEU A 18 9.45 -24.32 5.65
C LEU A 18 8.89 -24.27 7.08
N ALA A 19 9.21 -25.27 7.90
CA ALA A 19 8.84 -25.26 9.31
C ALA A 19 9.64 -24.21 10.10
N GLU A 20 10.89 -23.95 9.69
CA GLU A 20 11.73 -22.91 10.29
C GLU A 20 11.25 -21.48 9.93
N GLN A 21 10.64 -21.29 8.76
CA GLN A 21 10.09 -20.00 8.33
C GLN A 21 8.81 -19.60 9.08
N ALA A 22 8.11 -20.58 9.64
CA ALA A 22 6.84 -20.37 10.33
C ALA A 22 7.06 -19.67 11.69
N ARG A 23 6.18 -18.71 11.98
CA ARG A 23 6.10 -18.15 13.33
C ARG A 23 5.58 -19.22 14.30
N PRO A 24 6.04 -19.25 15.56
CA PRO A 24 5.54 -20.20 16.54
C PRO A 24 4.00 -20.13 16.65
N GLY A 25 3.32 -21.26 16.40
CA GLY A 25 1.87 -21.35 16.45
C GLY A 25 1.12 -21.00 15.15
N HIS A 26 1.84 -20.68 14.07
CA HIS A 26 1.28 -20.41 12.73
C HIS A 26 1.82 -21.38 11.68
N GLY A 27 1.15 -21.44 10.52
CA GLY A 27 1.63 -22.18 9.36
C GLY A 27 2.76 -21.45 8.63
N VAL A 28 3.13 -21.98 7.45
CA VAL A 28 4.08 -21.29 6.55
C VAL A 28 3.49 -19.93 6.18
N PRO A 29 4.24 -18.81 6.32
CA PRO A 29 3.69 -17.47 6.09
C PRO A 29 3.03 -17.30 4.73
N SER A 30 3.57 -17.87 3.65
CA SER A 30 3.00 -17.78 2.29
C SER A 30 1.68 -18.54 2.09
N GLN A 31 1.28 -19.39 3.05
CA GLN A 31 0.10 -20.26 2.96
C GLN A 31 -0.89 -20.02 4.11
N ASP A 32 -0.48 -19.31 5.16
CA ASP A 32 -1.32 -18.96 6.29
C ASP A 32 -1.95 -17.57 6.06
N PRO A 33 -3.28 -17.49 5.91
CA PRO A 33 -3.97 -16.22 5.69
C PRO A 33 -4.02 -15.33 6.94
N GLU A 34 -3.68 -15.84 8.13
CA GLU A 34 -3.65 -15.01 9.33
C GLU A 34 -2.54 -13.95 9.23
N PRO A 35 -2.85 -12.66 9.42
CA PRO A 35 -1.83 -11.60 9.33
C PRO A 35 -0.66 -11.79 10.29
N GLN A 36 -0.90 -12.47 11.41
CA GLN A 36 0.10 -12.74 12.45
C GLN A 36 1.12 -13.80 12.03
N ALA A 37 0.79 -14.65 11.06
CA ALA A 37 1.71 -15.62 10.47
C ALA A 37 2.77 -14.95 9.60
N GLN A 38 2.50 -13.75 9.08
CA GLN A 38 3.44 -13.00 8.25
C GLN A 38 4.55 -12.36 9.07
N GLN A 39 5.73 -12.23 8.47
CA GLN A 39 6.80 -11.42 9.06
C GLN A 39 6.59 -9.95 8.69
N PRO A 40 6.60 -9.02 9.68
CA PRO A 40 6.52 -7.61 9.39
C PRO A 40 7.80 -7.16 8.67
N LEU A 41 7.63 -6.32 7.66
CA LEU A 41 8.74 -5.70 6.95
C LEU A 41 9.46 -4.70 7.86
N PRO A 42 10.78 -4.48 7.66
CA PRO A 42 11.48 -3.36 8.27
C PRO A 42 10.75 -2.03 7.99
N PRO A 43 10.75 -1.07 8.93
CA PRO A 43 10.03 0.20 8.75
C PRO A 43 10.37 0.93 7.46
N GLU A 44 11.66 0.93 7.07
CA GLU A 44 12.13 1.54 5.82
C GLU A 44 11.56 0.86 4.56
N ASP A 45 11.36 -0.45 4.60
CA ASP A 45 10.79 -1.22 3.51
C ASP A 45 9.27 -1.05 3.47
N GLN A 46 8.61 -1.02 4.63
CA GLN A 46 7.18 -0.70 4.73
C GLN A 46 6.85 0.66 4.11
N GLU A 47 7.65 1.70 4.40
CA GLU A 47 7.42 3.04 3.85
C GLU A 47 7.60 3.05 2.32
N ARG A 48 8.61 2.34 1.81
CA ARG A 48 8.87 2.23 0.37
C ARG A 48 7.77 1.45 -0.35
N GLU A 49 7.35 0.32 0.20
CA GLU A 49 6.30 -0.51 -0.36
C GLU A 49 4.95 0.20 -0.32
N SER A 50 4.62 0.87 0.78
CA SER A 50 3.37 1.64 0.90
C SER A 50 3.29 2.76 -0.13
N LYS A 51 4.39 3.51 -0.33
CA LYS A 51 4.46 4.53 -1.39
C LYS A 51 4.32 3.93 -2.78
N SER A 52 4.98 2.80 -3.03
CA SER A 52 4.90 2.10 -4.30
C SER A 52 3.48 1.62 -4.59
N VAL A 53 2.81 1.02 -3.59
CA VAL A 53 1.43 0.56 -3.68
C VAL A 53 0.50 1.72 -3.99
N LEU A 54 0.67 2.85 -3.31
CA LEU A 54 -0.23 3.98 -3.52
C LEU A 54 0.03 4.70 -4.85
N MET A 55 1.30 4.80 -5.27
CA MET A 55 1.66 5.28 -6.61
C MET A 55 1.09 4.36 -7.70
N GLY A 56 1.27 3.05 -7.57
CA GLY A 56 0.78 2.07 -8.54
C GLY A 56 -0.75 2.00 -8.59
N GLY A 57 -1.40 2.00 -7.42
CA GLY A 57 -2.85 2.04 -7.28
C GLY A 57 -3.44 3.34 -7.85
N GLY A 58 -2.80 4.47 -7.54
CA GLY A 58 -3.13 5.76 -8.13
C GLY A 58 -2.99 5.76 -9.65
N ALA A 59 -1.91 5.17 -10.19
CA ALA A 59 -1.71 5.05 -11.62
C ALA A 59 -2.84 4.26 -12.29
N MET A 60 -3.21 3.11 -11.73
CA MET A 60 -4.33 2.31 -12.24
C MET A 60 -5.67 3.07 -12.17
N ALA A 61 -5.97 3.70 -11.03
CA ALA A 61 -7.20 4.46 -10.86
C ALA A 61 -7.28 5.66 -11.82
N GLY A 62 -6.19 6.41 -11.95
CA GLY A 62 -6.07 7.52 -12.86
C GLY A 62 -6.15 7.08 -14.33
N ALA A 63 -5.53 5.95 -14.68
CA ALA A 63 -5.63 5.37 -16.02
C ALA A 63 -7.08 5.05 -16.39
N ALA A 64 -7.83 4.41 -15.46
CA ALA A 64 -9.23 4.08 -15.66
C ALA A 64 -10.11 5.34 -15.77
N ALA A 65 -9.91 6.31 -14.87
CA ALA A 65 -10.65 7.59 -14.91
C ALA A 65 -10.36 8.38 -16.20
N GLY A 66 -9.08 8.48 -16.57
CA GLY A 66 -8.65 9.15 -17.79
C GLY A 66 -9.15 8.45 -19.05
N ALA A 67 -9.15 7.11 -19.07
CA ALA A 67 -9.75 6.33 -20.16
C ALA A 67 -11.25 6.66 -20.33
N ALA A 68 -12.00 6.72 -19.23
CA ALA A 68 -13.43 7.01 -19.25
C ALA A 68 -13.72 8.44 -19.77
N VAL A 69 -13.01 9.44 -19.27
CA VAL A 69 -13.14 10.84 -19.75
C VAL A 69 -12.70 10.95 -21.21
N GLY A 70 -11.60 10.29 -21.57
CA GLY A 70 -11.09 10.24 -22.94
C GLY A 70 -12.08 9.60 -23.92
N ALA A 71 -12.70 8.48 -23.53
CA ALA A 71 -13.75 7.83 -24.32
C ALA A 71 -14.93 8.78 -24.56
N ALA A 72 -15.38 9.47 -23.52
CA ALA A 72 -16.53 10.37 -23.59
C ALA A 72 -16.26 11.62 -24.47
N THR A 73 -15.01 12.08 -24.56
CA THR A 73 -14.65 13.32 -25.25
C THR A 73 -14.13 13.11 -26.66
N ALA A 74 -13.38 12.04 -26.92
CA ALA A 74 -12.69 11.79 -28.18
C ALA A 74 -12.77 10.33 -28.65
N GLY A 75 -13.66 9.51 -28.08
CA GLY A 75 -13.87 8.13 -28.48
C GLY A 75 -12.63 7.25 -28.29
N PRO A 76 -12.36 6.28 -29.19
CA PRO A 76 -11.27 5.31 -29.01
C PRO A 76 -9.88 5.93 -28.86
N VAL A 77 -9.57 7.01 -29.60
CA VAL A 77 -8.27 7.70 -29.48
C VAL A 77 -8.14 8.37 -28.12
N GLY A 78 -9.24 8.95 -27.62
CA GLY A 78 -9.30 9.54 -26.29
C GLY A 78 -9.03 8.53 -25.18
N VAL A 79 -9.45 7.27 -25.32
CA VAL A 79 -9.11 6.20 -24.36
C VAL A 79 -7.59 6.08 -24.22
N PHE A 80 -6.84 5.94 -25.32
CA PHE A 80 -5.39 5.78 -25.26
C PHE A 80 -4.69 6.98 -24.60
N VAL A 81 -5.03 8.19 -25.04
CA VAL A 81 -4.43 9.42 -24.50
C VAL A 81 -4.83 9.61 -23.03
N GLY A 82 -6.10 9.37 -22.72
CA GLY A 82 -6.65 9.49 -21.38
C GLY A 82 -6.05 8.47 -20.41
N THR A 83 -5.86 7.22 -20.82
CA THR A 83 -5.18 6.20 -20.02
C THR A 83 -3.75 6.62 -19.67
N LEU A 84 -2.99 7.12 -20.65
CA LEU A 84 -1.60 7.53 -20.43
C LEU A 84 -1.49 8.78 -19.55
N ALA A 85 -2.25 9.83 -19.85
CA ALA A 85 -2.24 11.06 -19.06
C ALA A 85 -2.80 10.81 -17.66
N GLY A 86 -3.90 10.06 -17.58
CA GLY A 86 -4.55 9.68 -16.34
C GLY A 86 -3.66 8.81 -15.45
N SER A 87 -2.89 7.87 -16.01
CA SER A 87 -2.00 7.04 -15.21
C SER A 87 -0.87 7.84 -14.58
N VAL A 88 -0.27 8.79 -15.31
CA VAL A 88 0.77 9.68 -14.76
C VAL A 88 0.19 10.58 -13.68
N ALA A 89 -0.94 11.23 -13.95
CA ALA A 89 -1.61 12.08 -12.96
C ALA A 89 -2.03 11.28 -11.72
N GLY A 90 -2.56 10.08 -11.92
CA GLY A 90 -2.94 9.15 -10.87
C GLY A 90 -1.75 8.65 -10.05
N ALA A 91 -0.62 8.34 -10.68
CA ALA A 91 0.60 7.93 -9.99
C ALA A 91 1.12 9.03 -9.06
N LEU A 92 1.21 10.25 -9.57
CA LEU A 92 1.64 11.42 -8.81
C LEU A 92 0.64 11.76 -7.69
N GLY A 93 -0.66 11.71 -7.99
CA GLY A 93 -1.72 11.92 -7.01
C GLY A 93 -1.74 10.86 -5.91
N GLY A 94 -1.51 9.59 -6.26
CA GLY A 94 -1.35 8.49 -5.33
C GLY A 94 -0.14 8.68 -4.43
N ALA A 95 1.03 8.99 -5.02
CA ALA A 95 2.23 9.27 -4.24
C ALA A 95 2.05 10.45 -3.26
N ALA A 96 1.33 11.50 -3.68
CA ALA A 96 1.01 12.65 -2.83
C ALA A 96 0.04 12.26 -1.71
N ALA A 97 -1.07 11.57 -2.01
CA ALA A 97 -2.06 11.14 -1.03
C ALA A 97 -1.44 10.30 0.09
N GLY A 98 -0.40 9.51 -0.20
CA GLY A 98 0.29 8.68 0.79
C GLY A 98 0.97 9.49 1.87
N ARG A 99 1.51 10.65 1.49
CA ARG A 99 2.12 11.58 2.43
C ARG A 99 1.11 12.23 3.37
N LEU A 100 -0.15 12.32 2.98
CA LEU A 100 -1.22 12.83 3.85
C LEU A 100 -1.72 11.77 4.84
N VAL A 101 -1.63 10.48 4.49
CA VAL A 101 -2.01 9.38 5.39
C VAL A 101 -0.89 9.02 6.37
N ASP A 102 0.38 9.29 6.00
CA ASP A 102 1.55 9.16 6.89
C ASP A 102 1.59 10.18 8.05
N THR A 103 0.54 10.98 8.28
CA THR A 103 0.45 11.79 9.51
C THR A 103 0.11 10.89 10.69
N ASP A 104 1.14 10.53 11.44
CA ASP A 104 1.08 9.88 12.74
C ASP A 104 0.10 10.61 13.68
N PRO A 105 -0.95 9.95 14.23
CA PRO A 105 -1.83 10.53 15.26
C PRO A 105 -1.12 10.77 16.61
N THR A 106 0.18 10.49 16.71
CA THR A 106 1.02 10.80 17.88
C THR A 106 2.12 11.84 17.62
N ALA A 107 2.14 12.46 16.44
CA ALA A 107 2.98 13.64 16.22
C ALA A 107 2.51 14.78 17.15
N PRO A 108 3.40 15.40 17.97
CA PRO A 108 3.01 16.56 18.75
C PRO A 108 2.54 17.65 17.79
N GLU A 109 1.35 18.20 18.04
CA GLU A 109 0.88 19.42 17.39
C GLU A 109 1.95 20.49 17.57
N THR A 110 2.71 20.80 16.52
CA THR A 110 3.46 22.03 16.49
C THR A 110 2.47 23.15 16.23
N ASP A 111 1.98 23.69 17.34
CA ASP A 111 1.18 24.88 17.50
C ASP A 111 1.60 25.96 16.50
N THR A 112 0.64 26.36 15.65
CA THR A 112 0.74 27.61 14.91
C THR A 112 0.59 28.74 15.91
N LYS A 113 1.72 29.27 16.41
CA LYS A 113 1.76 30.65 16.91
C LYS A 113 3.04 31.38 16.51
N ALA A 114 2.81 32.33 15.61
CA ALA A 114 3.30 33.71 15.66
C ALA A 114 4.64 33.96 16.39
N GLY A 115 5.68 34.23 15.60
CA GLY A 115 6.80 35.07 16.01
C GLY A 115 6.82 36.32 15.14
N THR A 116 6.09 37.35 15.57
CA THR A 116 6.45 38.73 15.23
C THR A 116 7.69 39.10 16.05
N ASP A 117 8.58 39.82 15.37
CA ASP A 117 9.55 40.80 15.90
C ASP A 117 10.96 40.32 16.30
N GLY A 118 11.97 40.90 15.62
CA GLY A 118 13.20 41.35 16.28
C GLY A 118 14.53 41.17 15.54
N GLU A 119 14.99 42.24 14.88
CA GLU A 119 16.41 42.64 14.68
C GLU A 119 17.34 41.87 13.71
N ARG A 120 17.51 42.43 12.50
CA ARG A 120 18.64 43.32 12.14
C ARG A 120 18.29 44.19 10.93
#